data_AF-A0A9Q3E268-F1
#
_entry.id   AF-A0A9Q3E268-F1
#
_cell.length_a   1.000
_cell.length_b   1.000
_cell.length_c   1.000
_cell.angle_alpha   90.00
_cell.angle_beta   90.00
_cell.angle_gamma   90.00
#
_symmetry.space_group_name_H-M   'P 1'
#
loop_
_entity.id
_entity.type
_entity.pdbx_description
1 polymer ?
#
loop_
_entity_poly.entity_id
_entity_poly.type
_entity_poly.pdbx_seq_one_letter_code
_entity_poly.pdbx_strand_id
1 'polypeptide(L)'
;MLKKLHYQFGVAQEFPKRYLKILLNVDAHSNDEHTPNGKAYFIKPIACKSRNANIFLQRVDKEIEKAERDNGKTSNQCQHLIPDKPATSICNQVPRGLPIDLNNPSRFNSRTDGQKTLTANSFNVAFLPDASESLR
;
A
#
# COMPACT_ATOMS: atom_id res chain seq x y z
N MET A 1 7.75 -2.52 -10.29
CA MET A 1 7.99 -1.13 -10.75
C MET A 1 7.42 -0.11 -9.77
N LEU A 2 6.23 -0.36 -9.22
CA LEU A 2 5.49 0.58 -8.36
C LEU A 2 6.10 0.89 -6.99
N LYS A 3 6.68 -0.10 -6.28
CA LYS A 3 7.39 0.14 -5.00
C LYS A 3 8.43 1.25 -5.08
N LYS A 4 9.28 1.22 -6.12
CA LYS A 4 10.37 2.18 -6.28
C LYS A 4 9.82 3.58 -6.51
N LEU A 5 8.75 3.68 -7.30
CA LEU A 5 8.02 4.92 -7.56
C LEU A 5 7.43 5.49 -6.25
N HIS A 6 6.72 4.67 -5.46
CA HIS A 6 6.13 5.09 -4.19
C HIS A 6 7.17 5.59 -3.20
N TYR A 7 8.26 4.84 -3.04
CA TYR A 7 9.33 5.23 -2.14
C TYR A 7 10.01 6.53 -2.59
N GLN A 8 10.35 6.66 -3.88
CA GLN A 8 10.97 7.87 -4.43
C GLN A 8 10.04 9.08 -4.30
N PHE A 9 8.75 8.92 -4.57
CA PHE A 9 7.76 9.96 -4.39
C PHE A 9 7.66 10.39 -2.92
N GLY A 10 7.56 9.43 -1.99
CA GLY A 10 7.51 9.72 -0.57
C GLY A 10 8.77 10.42 -0.05
N VAL A 11 9.95 10.11 -0.59
CA VAL A 11 11.19 10.83 -0.27
C VAL A 11 11.14 12.26 -0.80
N ALA A 12 10.70 12.45 -2.05
CA ALA A 12 10.60 13.78 -2.66
C ALA A 12 9.57 14.68 -1.98
N GLN A 13 8.50 14.11 -1.44
CA GLN A 13 7.46 14.80 -0.67
C GLN A 13 7.72 14.81 0.85
N GLU A 14 8.93 14.43 1.28
CA GLU A 14 9.37 14.46 2.69
C GLU A 14 8.44 13.73 3.66
N PHE A 15 7.86 12.60 3.24
CA PHE A 15 6.94 11.83 4.08
C PHE A 15 7.61 11.42 5.40
N PRO A 16 6.84 11.39 6.51
CA PRO A 16 7.31 10.87 7.79
C PRO A 16 8.01 9.51 7.64
N LYS A 17 9.12 9.33 8.36
CA LYS A 17 9.94 8.09 8.31
C LYS A 17 9.13 6.80 8.50
N ARG A 18 8.06 6.86 9.29
CA ARG A 18 7.12 5.73 9.50
C ARG A 18 6.47 5.25 8.20
N TYR A 19 6.09 6.17 7.31
CA TYR A 19 5.51 5.86 6.01
C TYR A 19 6.57 5.38 5.02
N LEU A 20 7.75 6.00 5.00
CA LEU A 20 8.86 5.55 4.15
C LEU A 20 9.24 4.09 4.44
N LYS A 21 9.23 3.67 5.70
CA LYS A 21 9.50 2.27 6.09
C LYS A 21 8.48 1.29 5.49
N ILE A 22 7.20 1.68 5.45
CA ILE A 22 6.13 0.90 4.84
C ILE A 22 6.33 0.86 3.32
N LEU A 23 6.57 2.02 2.69
CA LEU A 23 6.78 2.13 1.24
C LEU A 23 8.05 1.43 0.76
N LEU A 24 9.04 1.22 1.62
CA LEU A 24 10.24 0.45 1.29
C LEU A 24 10.00 -1.07 1.29
N ASN A 25 9.02 -1.57 2.05
CA ASN A 25 8.82 -3.00 2.21
C ASN A 25 8.04 -3.59 1.03
N VAL A 26 8.59 -4.63 0.37
CA VAL A 26 7.97 -5.28 -0.80
C VAL A 26 6.62 -5.92 -0.43
N ASP A 27 6.56 -6.58 0.71
CA ASP A 27 5.36 -7.27 1.20
C ASP A 27 4.25 -6.28 1.62
N ALA A 28 4.60 -4.99 1.73
CA ALA A 28 3.67 -3.90 1.98
C ALA A 28 3.05 -3.31 0.71
N HIS A 29 3.39 -3.79 -0.49
CA HIS A 29 2.76 -3.34 -1.75
C HIS A 29 1.76 -4.37 -2.29
N SER A 30 0.92 -3.94 -3.24
CA SER A 30 -0.03 -4.78 -3.97
C SER A 30 0.67 -5.65 -5.02
N ASN A 31 0.17 -6.88 -5.21
CA ASN A 31 0.42 -7.63 -6.44
C ASN A 31 -0.56 -7.08 -7.48
N ASP A 32 -0.12 -6.10 -8.24
CA ASP A 32 -0.92 -5.51 -9.30
C ASP A 32 -0.98 -6.46 -10.49
N GLU A 33 -2.20 -6.79 -10.90
CA GLU A 33 -2.43 -7.58 -12.10
C GLU A 33 -2.64 -6.65 -13.29
N HIS A 34 -1.99 -6.96 -14.40
CA HIS A 34 -2.28 -6.30 -15.67
C HIS A 34 -3.71 -6.60 -16.10
N THR A 35 -4.39 -5.56 -16.61
CA THR A 35 -5.59 -5.75 -17.42
C THR A 35 -5.29 -6.67 -18.62
N PRO A 36 -6.26 -7.45 -19.12
CA PRO A 36 -6.05 -8.32 -20.29
C PRO A 36 -5.51 -7.58 -21.52
N ASN A 37 -5.80 -6.28 -21.62
CA ASN A 37 -5.38 -5.42 -22.72
C ASN A 37 -4.02 -4.76 -22.47
N GLY A 38 -3.36 -5.01 -21.33
CA GLY A 38 -2.03 -4.51 -20.98
C GLY A 38 -1.92 -3.01 -20.70
N LYS A 39 -2.99 -2.23 -20.92
CA LYS A 39 -2.99 -0.75 -20.84
C LYS A 39 -3.20 -0.19 -19.44
N ALA A 40 -3.52 -1.03 -18.48
CA ALA A 40 -3.88 -0.62 -17.12
C ALA A 40 -3.55 -1.70 -16.09
N TYR A 41 -3.40 -1.28 -14.84
CA TYR A 41 -3.23 -2.16 -13.67
C TYR A 41 -4.48 -2.12 -12.81
N PHE A 42 -4.93 -3.28 -12.31
CA PHE A 42 -5.97 -3.31 -11.28
C PHE A 42 -5.36 -3.22 -9.89
N ILE A 43 -5.60 -2.10 -9.18
CA ILE A 43 -5.21 -1.97 -7.78
C ILE A 43 -6.22 -2.74 -6.93
N LYS A 44 -5.86 -3.97 -6.56
CA LYS A 44 -6.66 -4.81 -5.68
C LYS A 44 -6.25 -4.58 -4.22
N PRO A 45 -7.19 -4.32 -3.30
CA PRO A 45 -6.87 -4.30 -1.88
C PRO A 45 -6.35 -5.68 -1.44
N ILE A 46 -5.36 -5.68 -0.54
CA ILE A 46 -4.77 -6.93 -0.06
C ILE A 46 -5.50 -7.40 1.20
N ALA A 47 -5.98 -8.64 1.17
CA ALA A 47 -6.77 -9.21 2.26
C ALA A 47 -6.01 -9.34 3.59
N CYS A 48 -4.66 -9.42 3.58
CA CYS A 48 -3.87 -9.47 4.81
C CYS A 48 -3.63 -8.11 5.47
N LYS A 49 -3.94 -7.01 4.76
CA LYS A 49 -3.72 -5.65 5.26
C LYS A 49 -4.98 -5.08 5.91
N SER A 50 -4.78 -4.14 6.83
CA SER A 50 -5.87 -3.36 7.39
C SER A 50 -6.50 -2.49 6.30
N ARG A 51 -7.75 -2.05 6.55
CA ARG A 51 -8.44 -1.09 5.68
C ARG A 51 -7.65 0.21 5.55
N ASN A 52 -7.09 0.70 6.66
CA ASN A 52 -6.31 1.93 6.72
C ASN A 52 -5.04 1.85 5.87
N ALA A 53 -4.34 0.71 5.90
CA ALA A 53 -3.19 0.47 5.05
C ALA A 53 -3.53 0.51 3.55
N ASN A 54 -4.63 -0.12 3.15
CA ASN A 54 -5.07 -0.10 1.76
C ASN A 54 -5.47 1.32 1.31
N ILE A 55 -6.19 2.07 2.15
CA ILE A 55 -6.55 3.47 1.88
C ILE A 55 -5.30 4.34 1.72
N PHE A 56 -4.31 4.18 2.61
CA PHE A 56 -3.06 4.94 2.55
C PHE A 56 -2.33 4.71 1.23
N LEU A 57 -2.15 3.45 0.81
CA LEU A 57 -1.47 3.12 -0.45
C LEU A 57 -2.21 3.70 -1.65
N GLN A 58 -3.54 3.55 -1.69
CA GLN A 58 -4.38 4.15 -2.75
C GLN A 58 -4.27 5.67 -2.81
N ARG A 59 -4.04 6.36 -1.68
CA ARG A 59 -3.80 7.81 -1.67
C ARG A 59 -2.44 8.15 -2.25
N VAL A 60 -1.40 7.39 -1.91
CA VAL A 60 -0.07 7.56 -2.52
C VAL A 60 -0.15 7.41 -4.03
N ASP A 61 -0.86 6.38 -4.53
CA ASP A 61 -1.12 6.19 -5.96
C ASP A 61 -1.77 7.42 -6.60
N LYS A 62 -2.82 7.95 -5.98
CA LYS A 62 -3.55 9.14 -6.47
C LYS A 62 -2.70 10.41 -6.48
N GLU A 63 -1.88 10.63 -5.46
CA GLU A 63 -0.98 11.79 -5.41
C GLU A 63 0.14 11.70 -6.45
N ILE A 64 0.66 10.49 -6.69
CA ILE A 64 1.61 10.26 -7.79
C ILE A 64 0.96 10.55 -9.13
N GLU A 65 -0.25 10.01 -9.37
CA GLU A 65 -0.98 10.24 -10.61
C GLU A 65 -1.26 11.74 -10.83
N LYS A 66 -1.67 12.45 -9.78
CA LYS A 66 -1.88 13.90 -9.82
C LYS A 66 -0.58 14.65 -10.14
N ALA A 67 0.52 14.33 -9.46
CA ALA A 67 1.81 14.95 -9.72
C ALA A 67 2.33 14.67 -11.14
N GLU A 68 2.09 13.49 -11.70
CA GLU A 68 2.42 13.19 -13.10
C GLU A 68 1.61 14.05 -14.08
N ARG A 69 0.30 14.24 -13.84
CA ARG A 69 -0.56 15.13 -14.65
C ARG A 69 -0.10 16.59 -14.57
N ASP A 70 0.19 17.09 -13.36
CA ASP A 70 0.61 18.49 -13.15
C ASP A 70 1.94 18.80 -13.84
N ASN A 71 2.83 17.82 -13.96
CA ASN A 71 4.11 17.94 -14.67
C ASN A 71 3.99 17.90 -16.21
N GLY A 72 2.77 17.91 -16.77
CA GLY A 72 2.53 17.89 -18.21
C GLY A 72 2.95 16.59 -18.89
N LYS A 73 3.27 15.54 -18.12
CA LYS A 73 3.46 14.20 -18.67
C LYS A 73 2.07 13.66 -19.01
N THR A 74 1.73 13.62 -20.30
CA THR A 74 0.68 12.73 -20.80
C THR A 74 1.14 11.32 -20.49
N SER A 75 0.68 10.76 -19.37
CA SER A 75 1.10 9.44 -18.94
C SER A 75 0.61 8.42 -19.97
N ASN A 76 1.47 8.08 -20.94
CA ASN A 76 1.42 6.80 -21.64
C ASN A 76 1.69 5.63 -20.64
N GLN A 77 1.93 5.95 -19.37
CA GLN A 77 1.95 5.05 -18.23
C GLN A 77 0.55 4.50 -17.98
N CYS A 78 0.46 3.18 -17.95
CA CYS A 78 -0.76 2.41 -17.76
C CYS A 78 -1.63 2.98 -16.64
N GLN A 79 -2.91 3.25 -16.94
CA GLN A 79 -3.85 3.78 -15.96
C GLN A 79 -4.00 2.79 -14.79
N HIS A 80 -3.95 3.30 -13.57
CA HIS A 80 -4.30 2.51 -12.39
C HIS A 80 -5.82 2.50 -12.26
N LEU A 81 -6.44 1.37 -12.61
CA LEU A 81 -7.88 1.18 -12.53
C LEU A 81 -8.22 0.52 -11.19
N ILE A 82 -9.27 1.01 -10.56
CA ILE A 82 -9.95 0.28 -9.50
C ILE A 82 -10.86 -0.73 -10.21
N PRO A 83 -10.76 -2.04 -9.93
CA PRO A 83 -11.62 -3.01 -10.59
C PRO A 83 -13.10 -2.76 -10.25
N ASP A 84 -13.97 -2.78 -11.28
CA ASP A 84 -15.43 -2.61 -11.13
C ASP A 84 -16.06 -3.66 -10.21
N LYS A 85 -15.48 -4.86 -10.19
CA LYS A 85 -15.83 -5.92 -9.25
C LYS A 85 -14.83 -5.93 -8.11
N PRO A 86 -15.27 -6.01 -6.85
CA PRO A 86 -14.37 -6.08 -5.70
C PRO A 86 -13.51 -7.35 -5.81
N ALA A 87 -12.27 -7.18 -6.24
CA ALA A 87 -11.29 -8.24 -6.32
C ALA A 87 -10.22 -7.99 -5.25
N THR A 88 -10.02 -8.95 -4.35
CA THR A 88 -8.94 -8.88 -3.36
C THR A 88 -7.72 -9.62 -3.89
N SER A 89 -6.54 -9.05 -3.68
CA SER A 89 -5.29 -9.72 -4.04
C SER A 89 -4.92 -10.75 -2.98
N ILE A 90 -4.37 -11.88 -3.43
CA ILE A 90 -3.85 -12.93 -2.55
C ILE A 90 -2.58 -12.42 -1.90
N CYS A 91 -2.54 -12.50 -0.57
CA CYS A 91 -1.37 -12.16 0.21
C CYS A 91 -0.50 -13.41 0.38
N ASN A 92 0.50 -13.56 -0.48
CA ASN A 92 1.40 -14.72 -0.46
C ASN A 92 2.36 -14.67 0.73
N GLN A 93 2.71 -13.47 1.20
CA GLN A 93 3.65 -13.27 2.28
C GLN A 93 3.16 -12.18 3.21
N VAL A 94 3.41 -12.38 4.50
CA VAL A 94 3.04 -11.41 5.51
C VAL A 94 4.21 -10.48 5.76
N PRO A 95 4.03 -9.15 5.62
CA PRO A 95 5.09 -8.21 5.92
C PRO A 95 5.61 -8.39 7.35
N ARG A 96 6.93 -8.54 7.47
CA ARG A 96 7.63 -8.70 8.76
C ARG A 96 8.17 -7.36 9.26
N GLY A 97 8.13 -7.16 10.58
CA GLY A 97 8.73 -5.99 11.25
C GLY A 97 8.07 -4.64 10.89
N LEU A 98 6.86 -4.70 10.31
CA LEU A 98 6.05 -3.52 10.02
C LEU A 98 5.11 -3.17 11.17
N PRO A 99 4.61 -1.92 11.22
CA PRO A 99 3.66 -1.47 12.23
C PRO A 99 2.45 -2.40 12.38
N ILE A 100 1.95 -2.57 13.60
CA ILE A 100 0.89 -3.55 13.90
C ILE A 100 -0.41 -3.25 13.15
N ASP A 101 -0.72 -1.97 12.98
CA ASP A 101 -1.89 -1.43 12.30
C ASP A 101 -1.85 -1.59 10.77
N LEU A 102 -0.75 -2.09 10.20
CA LEU A 102 -0.73 -2.57 8.82
C LEU A 102 -1.49 -3.89 8.66
N ASN A 103 -1.51 -4.73 9.69
CA ASN A 103 -2.10 -6.05 9.62
C ASN A 103 -3.62 -5.98 9.72
N ASN A 104 -4.32 -6.83 8.98
CA ASN A 104 -5.74 -7.05 9.17
C ASN A 104 -5.98 -7.65 10.58
N PRO A 105 -6.80 -7.02 11.45
CA PRO A 105 -6.99 -7.47 12.83
C PRO A 105 -7.46 -8.92 12.94
N SER A 106 -8.45 -9.32 12.13
CA SER A 106 -8.99 -10.68 12.16
C SER A 106 -7.93 -11.72 11.79
N ARG A 107 -7.11 -11.45 10.76
CA ARG A 107 -6.02 -12.34 10.35
C ARG A 107 -4.80 -12.29 11.26
N PHE A 108 -4.61 -11.23 12.02
CA PHE A 108 -3.51 -11.12 12.97
C PHE A 108 -3.85 -11.87 14.26
N ASN A 109 -5.07 -11.70 14.75
CA ASN A 109 -5.54 -12.31 15.99
C ASN A 109 -5.68 -13.83 15.88
N SER A 110 -5.94 -14.37 14.69
CA SER A 110 -6.02 -15.81 14.43
C SER A 110 -4.65 -16.53 14.42
N ARG A 111 -3.53 -15.83 14.64
CA ARG A 111 -2.17 -16.39 14.60
C ARG A 111 -1.69 -16.86 15.96
N THR A 112 -0.67 -17.71 15.97
CA THR A 112 0.06 -18.06 17.19
C THR A 112 0.91 -16.89 17.69
N ASP A 113 1.26 -16.87 18.97
CA ASP A 113 1.99 -15.73 19.56
C ASP A 113 3.41 -15.58 19.01
N GLY A 114 4.08 -16.70 18.67
CA GLY A 114 5.35 -16.67 17.96
C GLY A 114 5.22 -16.01 16.58
N GLN A 115 4.15 -16.32 15.84
CA GLN A 115 3.88 -15.69 14.55
C GLN A 115 3.56 -14.20 14.69
N LYS A 116 2.78 -13.80 15.70
CA LYS A 116 2.46 -12.39 15.96
C LYS A 116 3.72 -11.56 16.17
N THR A 117 4.64 -12.07 17.00
CA THR A 117 5.92 -11.41 17.33
C THR A 117 6.83 -11.25 16.12
N LEU A 118 6.88 -12.26 15.24
CA LEU A 118 7.67 -12.20 13.99
C LEU A 118 7.03 -11.31 12.93
N THR A 119 5.71 -11.22 12.93
CA THR A 119 4.93 -10.53 11.90
C THR A 119 4.92 -9.03 12.12
N ALA A 120 4.50 -8.58 13.30
CA ALA A 120 4.20 -7.19 13.55
C ALA A 120 5.10 -6.61 14.64
N ASN A 121 5.53 -5.37 14.45
CA ASN A 121 6.06 -4.57 15.54
C ASN A 121 4.89 -4.05 16.37
N SER A 122 4.60 -4.70 17.50
CA SER A 122 3.53 -4.34 18.44
C SER A 122 3.74 -3.00 19.14
N PHE A 123 4.96 -2.47 19.13
CA PHE A 123 5.31 -1.19 19.76
C PHE A 123 5.13 0.01 18.83
N ASN A 124 4.70 -0.19 17.58
CA ASN A 124 4.63 0.88 16.59
C ASN A 124 3.33 0.84 15.78
N VAL A 125 2.78 2.04 15.54
CA VAL A 125 1.55 2.32 14.79
C VAL A 125 1.89 3.42 13.78
N ALA A 126 1.49 3.27 12.52
CA ALA A 126 1.84 4.21 11.46
C ALA A 126 0.68 5.06 10.94
N PHE A 127 -0.50 4.48 10.84
CA PHE A 127 -1.69 5.10 10.27
C PHE A 127 -2.48 5.83 11.35
N LEU A 128 -3.10 6.92 10.93
CA LEU A 128 -4.09 7.61 11.74
C LEU A 128 -5.37 6.76 11.84
N PRO A 129 -6.23 7.00 12.86
CA PRO A 129 -7.54 6.36 12.94
C PRO A 129 -8.34 6.51 11.64
N ASP A 130 -8.28 7.71 11.05
CA ASP A 130 -8.73 7.97 9.69
C ASP A 130 -7.54 8.07 8.73
N ALA A 131 -7.33 7.01 7.94
CA ALA A 131 -6.26 6.99 6.94
C ALA A 131 -6.48 7.99 5.79
N SER A 132 -7.69 8.53 5.61
CA SER A 132 -7.98 9.59 4.64
C SER A 132 -7.43 10.96 5.07
N GLU A 133 -6.97 11.08 6.30
CA GLU A 133 -6.22 12.25 6.77
C GLU A 133 -4.71 12.08 6.58
N SER A 134 -4.26 10.91 6.13
CA SER A 134 -2.83 10.68 5.86
C SER A 134 -2.38 11.49 4.65
N LEU A 135 -1.12 11.95 4.67
CA LEU A 135 -0.50 12.76 3.60
C LEU A 135 -1.00 14.22 3.52
N ARG A 136 -1.65 14.73 4.57
CA ARG A 136 -1.91 16.17 4.75
C ARG A 136 -0.70 16.89 5.35
#